data_AF-A0A4Q2XA94-F1
#
_entry.id   AF-A0A4Q2XA94-F1
#
_cell.length_a   1.000
_cell.length_b   1.000
_cell.length_c   1.000
_cell.angle_alpha   90.00
_cell.angle_beta   90.00
_cell.angle_gamma   90.00
#
_symmetry.space_group_name_H-M   'P 1'
#
loop_
_entity.id
_entity.type
_entity.pdbx_description
1 polymer ?
#
loop_
_entity_poly.entity_id
_entity_poly.type
_entity_poly.pdbx_seq_one_letter_code
_entity_poly.pdbx_strand_id
1 'polypeptide(L)'
;MKSKRNLTRFTYETAAFEGWRLCLSKTGTTFTKYFSDKKFGSGKKSLAAAEVALNELKDVINGSKLVAGKLSPSTIKKANKLLAEA
;
A
#
# COMPACT_ATOMS: atom_id res chain seq x y z
N MET A 1 16.57 -12.15 2.43
CA MET A 1 15.12 -11.83 2.58
C MET A 1 14.64 -11.22 1.26
N LYS A 2 13.80 -11.92 0.50
CA LYS A 2 13.32 -11.41 -0.80
C LYS A 2 12.18 -10.41 -0.57
N SER A 3 12.47 -9.12 -0.71
CA SER A 3 11.47 -8.05 -0.78
C SER A 3 10.50 -8.37 -1.92
N LYS A 4 9.20 -8.54 -1.62
CA LYS A 4 8.15 -8.69 -2.63
C LYS A 4 7.98 -7.31 -3.28
N ARG A 5 7.97 -7.21 -4.61
CA ARG A 5 7.84 -5.92 -5.33
C ARG A 5 6.70 -5.08 -4.71
N ASN A 6 7.01 -3.86 -4.26
CA ASN A 6 6.12 -2.87 -3.64
C ASN A 6 5.68 -3.12 -2.19
N LEU A 7 6.21 -4.16 -1.53
CA LEU A 7 6.01 -4.44 -0.10
C LEU A 7 7.36 -4.54 0.60
N THR A 8 7.65 -3.56 1.45
CA THR A 8 8.87 -3.55 2.25
C THR A 8 8.50 -3.87 3.69
N ARG A 9 9.08 -4.93 4.24
CA ARG A 9 8.96 -5.20 5.68
C ARG A 9 9.85 -4.23 6.43
N PHE A 10 9.28 -3.50 7.37
CA PHE A 10 10.02 -2.65 8.29
C PHE A 10 10.09 -3.35 9.64
N THR A 11 11.30 -3.76 9.99
CA THR A 11 11.67 -4.23 11.33
C THR A 11 12.81 -3.33 11.78
N TYR A 12 12.52 -2.30 12.57
CA TYR A 12 13.56 -1.50 13.21
C TYR A 12 13.80 -2.10 14.59
N GLU A 13 15.01 -2.64 14.84
CA GLU A 13 15.41 -3.23 16.13
C GLU A 13 15.23 -2.28 17.33
N THR A 14 15.19 -0.96 17.09
CA THR A 14 15.14 0.09 18.13
C THR A 14 13.90 0.97 18.09
N ALA A 15 13.00 0.82 17.11
CA ALA A 15 11.78 1.62 17.03
C ALA A 15 10.55 0.74 17.22
N ALA A 16 9.59 1.20 18.03
CA ALA A 16 8.36 0.50 18.43
C ALA A 16 7.36 0.19 17.29
N PHE A 17 7.83 0.11 16.05
CA PHE A 17 7.06 -0.17 14.85
C PHE A 17 7.66 -1.39 14.13
N GLU A 18 6.98 -2.52 14.28
CA GLU A 18 7.12 -3.67 13.40
C GLU A 18 5.92 -3.67 12.45
N GLY A 19 6.16 -3.81 11.15
CA GLY A 19 5.09 -3.85 10.18
C GLY A 19 5.52 -3.91 8.73
N TRP A 20 4.53 -3.73 7.84
CA TRP A 20 4.70 -3.73 6.40
C TRP A 20 4.40 -2.35 5.84
N ARG A 21 5.29 -1.84 4.98
CA ARG A 21 5.05 -0.65 4.18
C ARG A 21 4.69 -1.06 2.77
N LEU A 22 3.49 -0.67 2.35
CA LEU A 22 3.05 -0.69 0.96
C LEU A 22 3.45 0.63 0.31
N CYS A 23 4.25 0.55 -0.75
CA CYS A 23 4.63 1.72 -1.54
C CYS A 23 4.41 1.42 -3.01
N LEU A 24 3.45 2.10 -3.63
CA LEU A 24 3.16 1.96 -5.05
C LEU A 24 3.22 3.33 -5.72
N SER A 25 4.13 3.48 -6.67
CA SER A 25 4.23 4.68 -7.51
C SER A 25 3.72 4.36 -8.92
N LYS A 26 2.78 5.14 -9.43
CA LYS A 26 2.33 5.07 -10.82
C LYS A 26 2.18 6.48 -11.37
N THR A 27 2.86 6.74 -12.49
CA THR A 27 2.68 7.96 -13.28
C THR A 27 2.84 9.25 -12.45
N GLY A 28 3.92 9.33 -11.67
CA GLY A 28 4.24 10.48 -10.82
C GLY A 28 3.41 10.61 -9.52
N THR A 29 2.46 9.70 -9.27
CA THR A 29 1.72 9.64 -8.00
C THR A 29 2.22 8.47 -7.15
N THR A 30 2.54 8.75 -5.88
CA THR A 30 3.02 7.73 -4.94
C THR A 30 1.99 7.50 -3.84
N PHE A 31 1.58 6.26 -3.67
CA PHE A 31 0.74 5.80 -2.58
C PHE A 31 1.61 5.09 -1.55
N THR A 32 1.61 5.58 -0.32
CA THR A 32 2.32 4.96 0.80
C THR A 32 1.33 4.67 1.92
N LYS A 33 1.31 3.41 2.39
CA LYS A 33 0.54 3.00 3.56
C LYS A 33 1.37 2.09 4.43
N TYR A 34 1.21 2.25 5.74
CA TYR A 34 1.87 1.46 6.77
C TYR A 34 0.86 0.53 7.44
N PHE A 35 1.22 -0.74 7.53
CA PHE A 35 0.46 -1.81 8.17
C PHE A 35 1.24 -2.29 9.38
N SER A 36 0.93 -1.75 10.56
CA SER A 36 1.63 -2.11 11.80
C SER A 36 1.19 -3.49 12.28
N ASP A 37 2.15 -4.34 12.64
CA ASP A 37 1.89 -5.65 13.25
C ASP A 37 1.10 -5.52 14.57
N LYS A 38 1.29 -4.41 15.30
CA LYS A 38 0.51 -4.09 16.49
C LYS A 38 -0.98 -3.86 16.20
N LYS A 39 -1.32 -3.30 15.03
CA LYS A 39 -2.71 -2.99 14.64
C LYS A 39 -3.43 -4.23 14.09
N PHE A 40 -2.73 -5.06 13.33
CA PHE A 40 -3.28 -6.27 12.72
C PHE A 40 -3.05 -7.54 13.56
N GLY A 41 -2.30 -7.43 14.67
CA GLY A 41 -2.05 -8.47 15.66
C GLY A 41 -0.96 -9.47 15.29
N SER A 42 -0.49 -9.53 14.05
CA SER A 42 0.59 -10.46 13.63
C SER A 42 1.22 -10.09 12.29
N GLY A 43 2.52 -10.37 12.14
CA GLY A 43 3.30 -10.28 10.88
C GLY A 43 2.60 -10.84 9.64
N LYS A 44 1.95 -12.00 9.79
CA LYS A 44 1.19 -12.67 8.71
C LYS A 44 -0.10 -11.93 8.35
N LYS A 45 -0.81 -11.38 9.33
CA LYS A 45 -2.07 -10.63 9.10
C LYS A 45 -1.77 -9.28 8.44
N SER A 46 -0.73 -8.58 8.89
CA SER A 46 -0.29 -7.33 8.25
C SER A 46 0.19 -7.55 6.83
N LEU A 47 0.92 -8.65 6.56
CA LEU A 47 1.30 -9.04 5.21
C LEU A 47 0.06 -9.28 4.35
N ALA A 48 -0.90 -10.08 4.84
CA ALA A 48 -2.13 -10.38 4.11
C ALA A 48 -2.94 -9.12 3.80
N ALA A 49 -3.12 -8.22 4.79
CA ALA A 49 -3.80 -6.95 4.59
C ALA A 49 -3.07 -6.05 3.58
N ALA A 50 -1.74 -5.98 3.67
CA ALA A 50 -0.94 -5.23 2.71
C ALA A 50 -0.98 -5.83 1.30
N GLU A 51 -1.06 -7.17 1.15
CA GLU A 51 -1.22 -7.82 -0.14
C GLU A 51 -2.59 -7.57 -0.77
N VAL A 52 -3.66 -7.66 0.04
CA VAL A 52 -5.03 -7.35 -0.41
C VAL A 52 -5.12 -5.90 -0.86
N ALA A 53 -4.67 -4.96 -0.02
CA ALA A 53 -4.65 -3.53 -0.35
C ALA A 53 -3.82 -3.23 -1.59
N LEU A 54 -2.71 -3.95 -1.81
CA LEU A 54 -1.89 -3.80 -3.01
C LEU A 54 -2.61 -4.29 -4.27
N ASN A 55 -3.34 -5.40 -4.17
CA ASN A 55 -4.07 -5.94 -5.30
C ASN A 55 -5.25 -5.04 -5.67
N GLU A 56 -6.02 -4.57 -4.69
CA GLU A 56 -7.10 -3.62 -4.91
C GLU A 56 -6.60 -2.28 -5.45
N LEU A 57 -5.48 -1.77 -4.91
CA LEU A 57 -4.87 -0.54 -5.41
C LEU A 57 -4.42 -0.70 -6.87
N LYS A 58 -3.86 -1.87 -7.24
CA LYS A 58 -3.52 -2.18 -8.63
C LYS A 58 -4.76 -2.26 -9.51
N ASP A 59 -5.84 -2.88 -9.05
CA ASP A 59 -7.08 -3.00 -9.79
C ASP A 59 -7.70 -1.61 -10.05
N VAL A 60 -7.79 -0.77 -9.02
CA VAL A 60 -8.24 0.62 -9.14
C VAL A 60 -7.38 1.40 -10.12
N ILE A 61 -6.06 1.27 -10.05
CA ILE A 61 -5.14 2.01 -10.92
C ILE A 61 -5.12 1.46 -12.36
N ASN A 62 -5.30 0.16 -12.57
CA ASN A 62 -5.35 -0.44 -13.91
C ASN A 62 -6.72 -0.26 -14.58
N GLY A 63 -7.81 -0.31 -13.82
CA GLY A 63 -9.16 -0.02 -14.29
C GLY A 63 -9.42 1.48 -14.50
N SER A 64 -8.59 2.35 -13.92
CA SER A 64 -8.68 3.79 -14.13
C SER A 64 -7.98 4.23 -15.40
N LYS A 65 -8.70 4.95 -16.27
CA LYS A 65 -8.08 5.66 -17.39
C LYS A 65 -7.12 6.73 -16.85
N LEU A 66 -5.91 6.74 -17.39
CA LEU A 66 -4.97 7.84 -17.20
C LEU A 66 -5.51 9.06 -17.95
N VAL A 67 -5.69 10.17 -17.25
CA VAL A 67 -6.11 11.44 -17.84
C VAL A 67 -4.89 12.33 -17.95
N ALA A 68 -4.57 12.80 -19.17
CA ALA A 68 -3.37 13.59 -19.45
C ALA A 68 -2.05 12.92 -18.99
N GLY A 69 -1.97 11.59 -19.12
CA GLY A 69 -0.81 10.83 -18.68
C GLY A 69 -0.55 10.95 -17.18
N LYS A 70 -1.59 11.13 -16.35
CA LYS A 70 -1.58 11.09 -14.88
C LYS A 70 -2.81 10.34 -14.37
N LEU A 71 -2.76 9.88 -13.12
CA LEU A 71 -3.96 9.37 -12.44
C LEU A 71 -4.92 10.52 -12.18
N SER A 72 -6.21 10.28 -12.44
CA SER A 72 -7.24 11.28 -12.14
C SER A 72 -7.33 11.51 -10.62
N PRO A 73 -7.62 12.74 -10.17
CA PRO A 73 -7.73 13.06 -8.75
C PRO A 73 -8.82 12.24 -8.04
N SER A 74 -9.87 11.84 -8.77
CA SER A 74 -10.91 10.92 -8.28
C SER A 74 -10.36 9.52 -8.00
N THR A 75 -9.52 8.96 -8.89
CA THR A 75 -8.85 7.67 -8.67
C THR A 75 -7.87 7.76 -7.50
N ILE A 76 -7.10 8.84 -7.39
CA ILE A 76 -6.19 9.06 -6.26
C ILE A 76 -6.97 9.12 -4.94
N LYS A 77 -8.09 9.84 -4.90
CA LYS A 77 -8.95 9.93 -3.72
C LYS A 77 -9.56 8.58 -3.36
N LYS A 78 -10.02 7.80 -4.35
CA LYS A 78 -10.55 6.45 -4.15
C LYS A 78 -9.48 5.49 -3.60
N ALA A 79 -8.29 5.52 -4.20
CA ALA A 79 -7.13 4.76 -3.75
C ALA A 79 -6.72 5.11 -2.30
N ASN A 80 -6.63 6.40 -1.97
CA ASN A 80 -6.32 6.83 -0.60
C ASN A 80 -7.41 6.43 0.40
N LYS A 81 -8.69 6.50 0.01
CA LYS A 81 -9.79 6.07 0.86
C LYS A 81 -9.73 4.56 1.13
N LEU A 82 -9.50 3.76 0.10
CA LEU A 82 -9.29 2.31 0.22
C LEU A 82 -8.13 1.99 1.17
N LEU A 83 -7.00 2.68 0.99
CA LEU A 83 -5.86 2.54 1.89
C LEU A 83 -6.15 3.02 3.31
N ALA A 84 -7.09 3.96 3.53
CA ALA A 84 -7.48 4.43 4.87
C ALA A 84 -8.41 3.43 5.58
N GLU A 85 -9.28 2.76 4.84
CA GLU A 85 -10.21 1.73 5.32
C GLU A 85 -9.53 0.37 5.56
N ALA A 86 -8.39 0.14 4.93
CA ALA A 86 -7.52 -1.04 5.11
C ALA A 86 -6.74 -1.06 6.44
#